data_AF-A0A0A9CYK6-F1
#
_entry.id   AF-A0A0A9CYK6-F1
#
_cell.length_a   1.000
_cell.length_b   1.000
_cell.length_c   1.000
_cell.angle_alpha   90.00
_cell.angle_beta   90.00
_cell.angle_gamma   90.00
#
_symmetry.space_group_name_H-M   'P 1'
#
loop_
_entity.id
_entity.type
_entity.pdbx_description
1 polymer ?
#
loop_
_entity_poly.entity_id
_entity_poly.type
_entity_poly.pdbx_seq_one_letter_code
_entity_poly.pdbx_strand_id
1 'polypeptide(L)' 'MFTCTSKSESLYCSFEYRLRVALGPGGDLMLTSRIRNTNADGKSFSFTFAYHTYFSISDIRYVSSTLDHVHHL' A
#
# COMPACT_ATOMS: atom_id res chain seq x y z
N MET A 1 6.73 3.96 -0.21
CA MET A 1 7.76 4.28 -1.21
C MET A 1 7.46 3.47 -2.46
N PHE A 2 7.38 4.10 -3.64
CA PHE A 2 7.14 3.42 -4.91
C PHE A 2 8.47 3.23 -5.62
N THR A 3 8.84 1.99 -5.95
CA THR A 3 10.04 1.72 -6.75
C THR A 3 9.63 1.00 -8.02
N CYS A 4 10.10 1.53 -9.15
CA CYS A 4 9.90 0.94 -10.47
C CYS A 4 11.25 0.50 -11.00
N THR A 5 11.38 -0.77 -11.37
CA THR A 5 12.62 -1.32 -11.94
C THR A 5 12.33 -1.84 -13.34
N SER A 6 13.02 -1.26 -14.34
CA SER A 6 12.95 -1.76 -15.72
C SER A 6 13.84 -3.01 -15.84
N LYS A 7 13.37 -4.02 -16.57
CA LYS A 7 14.13 -5.26 -16.86
C LYS A 7 14.88 -5.20 -18.20
N SER A 8 14.87 -4.06 -18.89
CA SER A 8 15.48 -3.90 -20.21
C SER A 8 15.95 -2.46 -20.40
N GLU A 9 16.98 -2.25 -21.21
CA GLU A 9 17.62 -0.97 -21.60
C GLU A 9 16.72 0.20 -22.08
N SER A 10 15.40 0.16 -21.88
CA SER A 10 14.60 1.39 -21.83
C SER A 10 14.93 2.09 -20.51
N LEU A 11 15.68 3.20 -20.59
CA LEU A 11 16.18 4.00 -19.46
C LEU A 11 15.07 4.61 -18.58
N TYR A 12 13.80 4.46 -18.96
CA TYR A 12 12.63 5.05 -18.31
C TYR A 12 11.48 4.05 -18.29
N CYS A 13 10.92 3.79 -17.10
CA CYS A 13 9.62 3.13 -16.97
C CYS A 13 8.53 4.18 -16.78
N SER A 14 7.58 4.21 -17.71
CA SER A 14 6.37 5.03 -17.63
C SER A 14 5.24 4.21 -17.00
N PHE A 15 4.63 4.77 -15.95
CA PHE A 15 3.47 4.18 -15.31
C PHE A 15 2.51 5.26 -14.81
N GLU A 16 1.24 4.88 -14.65
CA GLU A 16 0.21 5.69 -13.98
C GLU A 16 -0.19 5.00 -12.68
N TYR A 17 -0.20 5.78 -11.59
CA TYR A 17 -0.74 5.35 -10.30
C TYR A 17 -2.03 6.11 -9.99
N ARG A 18 -3.07 5.37 -9.61
CA ARG A 18 -4.33 5.93 -9.13
C ARG A 18 -4.66 5.34 -7.77
N LEU A 19 -4.88 6.22 -6.80
CA LEU A 19 -5.43 5.85 -5.50
C LEU A 19 -6.89 6.27 -5.43
N ARG A 20 -7.79 5.34 -5.13
CA ARG A 20 -9.17 5.64 -4.73
C ARG A 20 -9.27 5.51 -3.22
N VAL A 21 -9.91 6.50 -2.61
CA VAL A 21 -10.15 6.59 -1.17
C VAL A 21 -11.67 6.64 -0.97
N ALA A 22 -12.18 5.81 -0.07
CA ALA A 22 -13.58 5.83 0.31
C ALA A 22 -13.71 5.61 1.82
N LEU A 23 -14.74 6.21 2.41
CA LEU A 23 -15.18 5.95 3.77
C LEU A 23 -16.45 5.11 3.69
N GLY A 24 -16.43 3.92 4.27
CA GLY A 24 -17.61 3.10 4.40
C GLY A 24 -18.55 3.61 5.50
N PRO A 25 -19.82 3.19 5.50
CA PRO A 25 -20.81 3.64 6.49
C PRO A 25 -20.43 3.31 7.94
N GLY A 26 -19.57 2.31 8.16
CA GLY A 26 -19.05 1.92 9.47
C GLY A 26 -17.82 2.69 9.93
N GLY A 27 -17.38 3.69 9.17
CA GLY A 27 -16.14 4.43 9.44
C GLY A 27 -14.87 3.71 8.97
N ASP A 28 -15.00 2.62 8.22
CA ASP A 28 -13.89 1.94 7.58
C ASP A 28 -13.28 2.80 6.47
N LEU A 29 -11.94 2.87 6.46
CA LEU A 29 -11.19 3.55 5.41
C LEU A 29 -10.75 2.54 4.35
N MET A 30 -11.35 2.63 3.16
CA MET A 30 -10.99 1.78 2.02
C MET A 30 -9.99 2.50 1.11
N LEU A 31 -8.84 1.85 0.88
CA LEU A 31 -7.80 2.31 -0.05
C LEU A 31 -7.67 1.31 -1.20
N THR A 32 -8.02 1.74 -2.42
CA THR A 32 -7.85 0.92 -3.63
C THR A 32 -6.77 1.52 -4.52
N SER A 33 -5.61 0.87 -4.55
CA SER A 33 -4.50 1.23 -5.43
C SER A 33 -4.62 0.55 -6.78
N ARG A 34 -4.39 1.31 -7.86
CA ARG A 34 -4.29 0.77 -9.22
C ARG A 34 -3.05 1.31 -9.90
N ILE A 35 -2.28 0.40 -10.48
CA ILE A 35 -1.07 0.70 -11.26
C ILE A 35 -1.32 0.28 -12.70
N ARG A 36 -0.94 1.13 -13.65
CA ARG A 36 -1.03 0.85 -15.09
C ARG A 36 0.33 1.06 -15.75
N ASN A 37 0.74 0.10 -16.57
CA ASN A 37 1.87 0.26 -17.49
C ASN A 37 1.50 1.27 -18.58
N THR A 38 2.29 2.32 -18.74
CA THR A 38 2.13 3.30 -19.84
C THR A 38 3.37 3.36 -20.74
N ASN A 39 4.25 2.36 -20.69
CA ASN A 39 5.36 2.21 -21.62
C ASN A 39 4.84 2.10 -23.07
N ALA A 40 5.32 2.96 -23.96
CA ALA A 40 4.94 3.00 -25.37
C ALA A 40 5.47 1.77 -26.15
N ASP A 41 6.56 1.22 -25.66
CA ASP A 41 7.31 0.08 -26.18
C ASP A 41 6.74 -1.28 -25.72
N GLY A 42 5.64 -1.29 -24.95
CA GLY A 42 4.92 -2.51 -24.56
C GLY A 42 5.68 -3.42 -23.57
N LYS A 43 6.86 -2.98 -23.11
CA LYS A 43 7.72 -3.77 -22.23
C LYS A 43 7.12 -3.90 -20.83
N SER A 44 7.15 -5.12 -20.31
CA SER A 44 6.80 -5.41 -18.92
C SER A 44 7.76 -4.72 -17.95
N PHE A 45 7.24 -4.23 -16.83
CA PHE A 45 8.05 -3.66 -15.74
C PHE A 45 7.68 -4.33 -14.41
N SER A 46 8.60 -4.23 -13.44
CA SER A 46 8.37 -4.66 -12.07
C SER A 46 8.15 -3.45 -11.17
N PHE A 47 7.24 -3.58 -10.21
CA PHE A 47 6.98 -2.55 -9.21
C PHE A 47 6.85 -3.15 -7.82
N THR A 48 7.26 -2.37 -6.82
CA THR A 48 6.99 -2.65 -5.42
C THR A 48 6.29 -1.44 -4.81
N PHE A 49 5.23 -1.70 -4.04
CA PHE A 49 4.54 -0.67 -3.28
C PHE A 49 4.19 -1.19 -1.89
N ALA A 50 4.08 -0.26 -0.95
CA ALA A 50 3.66 -0.53 0.41
C ALA A 50 2.87 0.68 0.93
N TYR A 51 1.85 0.43 1.74
CA TYR A 51 1.20 1.46 2.51
C TYR A 51 2.02 1.74 3.77
N HIS A 52 2.15 3.01 4.11
CA HIS A 52 2.79 3.46 5.34
C HIS A 52 1.74 4.14 6.20
N THR A 53 0.88 3.31 6.80
CA THR A 53 -0.27 3.77 7.58
C THR A 53 0.15 4.01 9.03
N TYR A 54 -0.07 5.23 9.52
CA TYR A 54 0.09 5.56 10.93
C TYR A 54 -1.26 5.52 11.63
N PHE A 55 -1.39 4.67 12.64
CA PHE A 55 -2.58 4.62 13.49
C PHE A 55 -2.47 5.64 14.61
N SER A 56 -3.57 6.33 14.89
CA SER A 56 -3.69 7.14 16.10
C SER A 56 -3.95 6.19 17.27
N ILE A 57 -2.94 6.03 18.12
CA ILE A 57 -3.02 5.25 19.36
C ILE A 57 -2.70 6.15 20.55
N SER A 58 -3.37 5.93 21.68
CA SER A 58 -3.17 6.71 22.89
C SER A 58 -1.94 6.29 23.69
N ASP A 59 -1.65 4.98 23.74
CA ASP A 59 -0.48 4.42 24.42
C ASP A 59 -0.05 3.12 23.70
N ILE A 60 1.22 3.06 23.30
CA ILE A 60 1.78 1.90 22.58
C ILE A 60 1.88 0.65 23.46
N ARG A 61 1.93 0.81 24.78
CA ARG A 61 2.05 -0.32 25.72
C ARG A 61 0.79 -1.19 25.75
N TYR A 62 -0.36 -0.62 25.40
CA TYR A 62 -1.66 -1.31 25.46
C TYR A 62 -1.96 -2.17 24.22
N VAL A 63 -1.17 -2.02 23.16
CA VAL A 63 -1.32 -2.79 21.92
C VAL A 63 -1.02 -4.29 22.16
N SER A 64 -0.07 -4.60 23.05
CA SER A 64 0.32 -5.99 23.37
C SER A 64 -0.59 -6.64 24.40
N SER A 65 -1.00 -5.91 25.45
CA SER A 65 -1.76 -6.47 26.58
C SER A 65 -3.16 -6.94 26.22
N THR A 66 -3.72 -6.44 25.11
CA THR A 66 -5.04 -6.86 24.62
C THR A 66 -5.03 -8.30 24.08
N LEU A 67 -3.87 -8.80 23.61
CA LEU A 67 -3.71 -10.19 23.16
C LEU A 67 -3.35 -11.14 24.31
N ASP A 68 -2.66 -10.64 25.35
CA ASP A 68 -2.29 -11.43 26.52
C ASP A 68 -3.48 -11.74 27.45
N HIS A 69 -4.56 -10.96 27.36
CA HIS A 69 -5.80 -11.21 28.12
C HIS A 69 -6.80 -12.15 27.42
N VAL A 70 -6.60 -12.48 26.14
CA VAL A 70 -7.47 -13.43 25.41
C VAL A 70 -6.98 -14.88 25.55
N HIS A 71 -5.71 -15.10 25.93
CA HIS A 71 -5.15 -16.44 26.13
C HIS A 71 -5.32 -17.02 27.55
N HIS A 72 -6.03 -16.30 28.45
CA HIS A 72 -6.31 -16.75 29.82
C HIS A 72 -7.81 -16.86 30.15
N LEU A 73 -8.67 -16.93 29.13
CA LEU A 73 -10.07 -17.39 29.25
C LEU A 73 -10.34 -18.54 28.28
#